data_AF-A0AAU4BBS4-F1
#
_entry.id   AF-A0AAU4BBS4-F1
#
_cell.length_a   1.000
_cell.length_b   1.000
_cell.length_c   1.000
_cell.angle_alpha   90.00
_cell.angle_beta   90.00
_cell.angle_gamma   90.00
#
_symmetry.space_group_name_H-M   'P 1'
#
loop_
_entity.id
_entity.type
_entity.pdbx_description
1 polymer ?
#
loop_
_entity_poly.entity_id
_entity_poly.type
_entity_poly.pdbx_seq_one_letter_code
_entity_poly.pdbx_strand_id
1 'polypeptide(L)'
;MPSEWPQMATPDETDPHATDPHAADEALAELRRDFTGHRIWRGVKQNGRLGDWVASLHDPSAGVDLTVIRSSAAGLREALNKEAVRAEVARAGR
;
A
#
# COMPACT_ATOMS: atom_id res chain seq x y z
N MET A 1 -31.68 21.58 -32.21
CA MET A 1 -31.85 20.10 -32.18
C MET A 1 -30.52 19.49 -32.60
N PRO A 2 -30.00 18.48 -31.89
CA PRO A 2 -29.02 18.65 -30.80
C PRO A 2 -27.58 18.22 -31.15
N SER A 3 -26.62 18.72 -30.36
CA SER A 3 -25.22 18.31 -30.32
C SER A 3 -25.08 17.13 -29.38
N GLU A 4 -24.93 15.93 -29.93
CA GLU A 4 -24.71 14.70 -29.17
C GLU A 4 -23.30 14.20 -29.44
N TRP A 5 -22.35 14.74 -28.67
CA TRP A 5 -21.09 14.06 -28.43
C TRP A 5 -21.41 12.76 -27.68
N PRO A 6 -20.92 11.59 -28.13
CA PRO A 6 -21.11 10.37 -27.38
C PRO A 6 -20.42 10.55 -26.04
N GLN A 7 -21.24 10.52 -24.99
CA GLN A 7 -20.82 10.66 -23.61
C GLN A 7 -19.63 9.73 -23.36
N MET A 8 -18.55 10.32 -22.83
CA MET A 8 -17.44 9.59 -22.23
C MET A 8 -18.02 8.40 -21.48
N ALA A 9 -17.61 7.19 -21.85
CA ALA A 9 -17.90 6.00 -21.10
C ALA A 9 -17.53 6.30 -19.64
N THR A 10 -18.55 6.48 -18.81
CA THR A 10 -18.43 6.33 -17.36
C THR A 10 -17.69 5.03 -17.15
N PRO A 11 -16.51 5.01 -16.50
CA PRO A 11 -15.85 3.77 -16.21
C PRO A 11 -16.83 2.96 -15.37
N ASP A 12 -17.28 1.85 -15.95
CA ASP A 12 -17.99 0.74 -15.36
C ASP A 12 -17.92 0.74 -13.81
N GLU A 13 -18.85 1.44 -13.17
CA GLU A 13 -18.93 1.63 -11.71
C GLU A 13 -19.52 0.39 -11.01
N THR A 14 -19.49 -0.79 -11.64
CA THR A 14 -20.12 -2.01 -11.11
C THR A 14 -19.15 -3.20 -11.02
N ASP A 15 -17.90 -2.95 -10.67
CA ASP A 15 -17.04 -3.98 -10.08
C ASP A 15 -16.88 -3.68 -8.58
N PRO A 16 -17.70 -4.26 -7.68
CA PRO A 16 -17.55 -4.10 -6.22
C PRO A 16 -16.25 -4.74 -5.69
N HIS A 17 -15.39 -5.26 -6.58
CA HIS A 17 -14.05 -5.76 -6.29
C HIS A 17 -12.93 -4.83 -6.81
N ALA A 18 -13.25 -3.72 -7.49
CA ALA A 18 -12.32 -2.64 -7.69
C ALA A 18 -12.07 -1.99 -6.33
N THR A 19 -10.92 -2.29 -5.73
CA THR A 19 -10.44 -1.59 -4.54
C THR A 19 -10.57 -0.10 -4.79
N ASP A 20 -11.50 0.54 -4.09
CA ASP A 20 -11.77 1.96 -4.22
C ASP A 20 -10.43 2.72 -4.09
N PRO A 21 -10.04 3.51 -5.12
CA PRO A 21 -8.72 4.13 -5.14
C PRO A 21 -8.56 5.15 -4.01
N HIS A 22 -9.66 5.75 -3.55
CA HIS A 22 -9.66 6.69 -2.44
C HIS A 22 -9.42 5.96 -1.10
N ALA A 23 -10.11 4.85 -0.84
CA ALA A 23 -9.86 4.00 0.33
C ALA A 23 -8.44 3.42 0.35
N ALA A 24 -7.87 3.11 -0.83
CA ALA A 24 -6.48 2.70 -0.93
C ALA A 24 -5.50 3.85 -0.63
N ASP A 25 -5.81 5.09 -1.03
CA ASP A 25 -4.98 6.24 -0.72
C ASP A 25 -5.01 6.57 0.78
N GLU A 26 -6.19 6.49 1.41
CA GLU A 26 -6.36 6.66 2.85
C GLU A 26 -5.54 5.64 3.64
N ALA A 27 -5.68 4.34 3.32
CA ALA A 27 -4.90 3.28 3.96
C ALA A 27 -3.38 3.45 3.73
N LEU A 28 -2.97 3.97 2.57
CA LEU A 28 -1.57 4.29 2.29
C LEU A 28 -1.08 5.47 3.15
N ALA A 29 -1.90 6.49 3.33
CA ALA A 29 -1.59 7.64 4.18
C ALA A 29 -1.46 7.22 5.66
N GLU A 30 -2.34 6.35 6.15
CA GLU A 30 -2.25 5.78 7.50
C GLU A 30 -0.96 4.99 7.71
N LEU A 31 -0.64 4.08 6.78
CA LEU A 31 0.60 3.29 6.84
C LEU A 31 1.85 4.17 6.88
N ARG A 32 1.89 5.24 6.08
CA ARG A 32 3.03 6.17 6.06
C ARG A 32 3.17 6.98 7.35
N ARG A 33 2.05 7.25 8.04
CA ARG A 33 2.05 7.92 9.35
C ARG A 33 2.53 6.99 10.45
N ASP A 34 2.07 5.74 10.45
CA ASP A 34 2.43 4.73 11.45
C ASP A 34 3.89 4.25 11.30
N PHE A 35 4.38 4.11 10.06
CA PHE A 35 5.68 3.50 9.76
C PHE A 35 6.63 4.50 9.07
N THR A 36 7.04 5.54 9.79
CA THR A 36 7.92 6.61 9.27
C THR A 36 9.31 6.13 8.85
N GLY A 37 9.78 4.99 9.40
CA GLY A 37 11.04 4.36 9.01
C GLY A 37 10.98 3.56 7.70
N HIS A 38 9.81 3.44 7.10
CA HIS A 38 9.60 2.69 5.86
C HIS A 38 9.11 3.62 4.74
N ARG A 39 9.59 3.36 3.52
CA ARG A 39 9.01 3.94 2.31
C ARG A 39 7.92 3.00 1.83
N ILE A 40 6.66 3.46 1.82
CA ILE A 40 5.50 2.64 1.48
C ILE A 40 4.82 3.15 0.20
N TRP A 41 4.50 2.23 -0.71
CA TRP A 41 3.78 2.50 -1.95
C TRP A 41 2.94 1.31 -2.41
N ARG A 42 2.04 1.56 -3.37
CA ARG A 42 1.28 0.53 -4.09
C ARG A 42 1.91 0.30 -5.46
N GLY A 43 2.18 -0.96 -5.78
CA GLY A 43 2.50 -1.37 -7.14
C GLY A 43 1.30 -1.11 -8.05
N VAL A 44 1.57 -0.84 -9.32
CA VAL A 44 0.53 -0.73 -10.35
C VAL A 44 0.68 -1.92 -11.28
N LYS A 45 -0.40 -2.69 -11.46
CA LYS A 45 -0.39 -3.82 -12.40
C LYS A 45 -0.45 -3.29 -13.83
N GLN A 46 -0.02 -4.11 -14.79
CA GLN A 46 -0.04 -3.75 -16.23
C GLN A 46 -1.45 -3.37 -16.75
N ASN A 47 -2.50 -3.80 -16.06
CA ASN A 47 -3.90 -3.47 -16.38
C ASN A 47 -4.38 -2.14 -15.76
N GLY A 48 -3.50 -1.32 -15.21
CA GLY A 48 -3.85 -0.05 -14.56
C GLY A 48 -4.55 -0.20 -13.20
N ARG A 49 -4.88 -1.43 -12.77
CA ARG A 49 -5.42 -1.68 -11.44
C ARG A 49 -4.29 -1.61 -10.42
N LEU A 50 -4.63 -1.14 -9.24
CA LEU A 50 -3.70 -1.11 -8.12
C LEU A 50 -3.30 -2.55 -7.71
N GLY A 51 -2.01 -2.79 -7.54
CA GLY A 51 -1.36 -4.07 -7.30
C GLY A 51 -0.90 -4.27 -5.86
N ASP A 52 0.20 -4.96 -5.62
CA ASP A 52 0.62 -5.27 -4.25
C ASP A 52 1.05 -4.03 -3.45
N TRP A 53 0.93 -4.14 -2.14
CA TRP A 53 1.40 -3.18 -1.15
C TRP A 53 2.86 -3.47 -0.83
N VAL A 54 3.70 -2.46 -0.98
CA VAL A 54 5.15 -2.58 -0.84
C VAL A 54 5.64 -1.60 0.21
N ALA A 55 6.46 -2.09 1.13
CA ALA A 55 7.22 -1.27 2.06
C ALA A 55 8.69 -1.63 1.93
N SER A 56 9.54 -0.64 1.67
CA SER A 56 10.99 -0.82 1.77
C SER A 56 11.51 -0.10 2.99
N LEU A 57 12.43 -0.76 3.70
CA LEU A 57 13.08 -0.21 4.86
C LEU A 57 13.98 0.96 4.43
N HIS A 58 13.75 2.13 5.01
CA HIS A 58 14.56 3.32 4.78
C HIS A 58 15.44 3.62 6.01
N ASP A 59 14.86 3.52 7.21
CA ASP A 59 15.60 3.60 8.45
C ASP A 59 15.98 2.19 8.94
N PRO A 60 17.27 1.83 9.01
CA PRO A 60 17.70 0.47 9.40
C PRO A 60 17.39 0.13 10.87
N SER A 61 16.99 1.11 11.68
CA SER A 61 16.56 0.88 13.07
C SER A 61 15.08 0.49 13.18
N ALA A 62 14.30 0.66 12.10
CA ALA A 62 12.86 0.47 12.09
C ALA A 62 12.41 -0.95 11.67
N GLY A 63 13.30 -1.80 11.17
CA GLY A 63 12.97 -3.11 10.61
C GLY A 63 14.21 -3.97 10.36
N VAL A 64 14.00 -5.20 9.90
CA VAL A 64 15.09 -6.17 9.68
C VAL A 64 15.17 -6.57 8.20
N ASP A 65 14.02 -6.84 7.58
CA ASP A 65 13.88 -7.10 6.16
C ASP A 65 13.91 -5.79 5.36
N LEU A 66 14.62 -5.82 4.24
CA LEU A 66 14.81 -4.63 3.39
C LEU A 66 13.56 -4.26 2.61
N THR A 67 12.70 -5.22 2.27
CA THR A 67 11.48 -4.98 1.49
C THR A 67 10.41 -6.03 1.79
N VAL A 68 9.24 -5.56 2.20
CA VAL A 68 8.04 -6.36 2.46
C VAL A 68 6.99 -6.07 1.39
N ILE A 69 6.50 -7.15 0.76
CA ILE A 69 5.44 -7.10 -0.23
C ILE A 69 4.26 -7.92 0.28
N ARG A 70 3.05 -7.37 0.18
CA ARG A 70 1.79 -8.01 0.58
C ARG A 70 0.66 -7.62 -0.35
N SER A 71 -0.29 -8.52 -0.56
CA SER A 71 -1.42 -8.26 -1.45
C SER A 71 -2.53 -7.40 -0.84
N SER A 72 -2.44 -7.07 0.46
CA SER A 72 -3.42 -6.26 1.21
C SER A 72 -2.75 -5.32 2.21
N ALA A 73 -3.36 -4.15 2.45
CA ALA A 73 -2.86 -3.16 3.42
C ALA A 73 -2.75 -3.72 4.85
N ALA A 74 -3.77 -4.44 5.32
CA ALA A 74 -3.76 -5.08 6.63
C ALA A 74 -2.63 -6.11 6.76
N GLY A 75 -2.39 -6.89 5.70
CA GLY A 75 -1.28 -7.85 5.66
C GLY A 75 0.08 -7.16 5.70
N LEU A 76 0.21 -5.99 5.05
CA LEU A 76 1.42 -5.17 5.13
C LEU A 76 1.63 -4.62 6.55
N ARG A 77 0.59 -4.07 7.18
CA ARG A 77 0.65 -3.57 8.56
C ARG A 77 1.11 -4.65 9.54
N GLU A 78 0.52 -5.84 9.46
CA GLU A 78 0.90 -6.95 10.33
C GLU A 78 2.36 -7.37 10.13
N ALA A 79 2.82 -7.40 8.87
CA ALA A 79 4.20 -7.71 8.56
C ALA A 79 5.17 -6.65 9.14
N LEU A 80 4.87 -5.37 8.97
CA LEU A 80 5.67 -4.27 9.50
C LEU A 80 5.71 -4.25 11.04
N ASN A 81 4.60 -4.59 11.71
CA ASN A 81 4.61 -4.75 13.16
C ASN A 81 5.51 -5.90 13.62
N LYS A 82 5.48 -7.04 12.92
CA LYS A 82 6.37 -8.18 13.20
C LYS A 82 7.83 -7.81 12.98
N GLU A 83 8.12 -7.04 11.94
CA GLU A 83 9.45 -6.50 11.65
C GLU A 83 9.97 -5.58 12.76
N ALA A 84 9.15 -4.64 13.21
CA ALA A 84 9.53 -3.72 14.28
C ALA A 84 9.90 -4.47 15.57
N VAL A 85 9.10 -5.47 15.96
CA VAL A 85 9.40 -6.33 17.12
C VAL A 85 10.72 -7.07 16.94
N ARG A 86 11.01 -7.59 15.75
CA ARG A 86 12.30 -8.27 15.47
C ARG A 86 13.47 -7.29 15.54
N ALA A 87 13.31 -6.07 15.05
CA ALA A 87 14.34 -5.03 15.12
C ALA A 87 14.62 -4.64 16.58
N GLU A 88 13.59 -4.55 17.42
CA GLU A 88 13.73 -4.30 18.85
C GLU A 88 14.46 -5.42 19.60
N VAL A 89 14.17 -6.69 19.26
CA VAL A 89 14.89 -7.83 19.82
C VAL A 89 16.36 -7.84 19.35
N ALA A 90 16.60 -7.57 18.06
CA ALA A 90 17.94 -7.53 17.48
C ALA A 90 18.82 -6.41 18.08
N ARG A 91 18.25 -5.25 18.40
CA ARG A 91 18.98 -4.18 19.11
C ARG A 91 19.25 -4.52 20.57
N ALA A 92 18.32 -5.19 21.25
CA ALA A 92 18.43 -5.49 22.68
C ALA A 92 19.45 -6.61 22.97
N GLY A 93 19.74 -7.46 21.98
CA GLY A 93 20.79 -8.47 22.05
C GLY A 93 22.18 -8.00 21.61
N ARG A 94 22.35 -6.72 21.23
CA ARG A 94 23.63 -6.14 20.81
C ARG A 94 24.39 -5.52 21.97
#